data_AF-X0VC96-F1
#
_entry.id   AF-X0VC96-F1
#
_cell.length_a   1.000
_cell.length_b   1.000
_cell.length_c   1.000
_cell.angle_alpha   90.00
_cell.angle_beta   90.00
_cell.angle_gamma   90.00
#
_symmetry.space_group_name_H-M   'P 1'
#
loop_
_entity.id
_entity.type
_entity.pdbx_description
1 polymer ?
#
loop_
_entity_poly.entity_id
_entity_poly.type
_entity_poly.pdbx_seq_one_letter_code
_entity_poly.pdbx_strand_id
1 'polypeptide(L)'
;MKGESRKSKFVGIRMTAAQEELLSKLRETHGYKSQTEVLLNGLESLAGHSSVPVAASLSRDYRLQEHEEVMRKVIEVVSKVDEIIDRHNKDKRALIQILLEIQREYNWLPKEAILWLSERLGVSINQIYQIATFYKAFSLIPRGRHLVRVCTGTACHVRGAITLSDRASQLLNLSP
;
A
#
# COMPACT_ATOMS: atom_id res chain seq x y z
N MET A 1 38.48 -10.53 19.14
CA MET A 1 37.03 -10.62 19.45
C MET A 1 36.25 -10.11 18.25
N LYS A 2 35.32 -10.92 17.74
CA LYS A 2 34.57 -10.71 16.49
C LYS A 2 33.68 -9.46 16.56
N GLY A 3 33.74 -8.62 15.53
CA GLY A 3 32.80 -7.53 15.27
C GLY A 3 32.16 -7.74 13.91
N GLU A 4 31.21 -8.65 13.84
CA GLU A 4 30.50 -9.00 12.61
C GLU A 4 29.48 -7.90 12.31
N SER A 5 29.81 -7.07 11.33
CA SER A 5 28.99 -5.94 10.87
C SER A 5 27.60 -6.42 10.44
N ARG A 6 26.56 -5.80 11.01
CA ARG A 6 25.15 -6.07 10.73
C ARG A 6 24.86 -5.90 9.23
N LYS A 7 24.81 -7.01 8.51
CA LYS A 7 24.25 -7.09 7.15
C LYS A 7 22.80 -6.58 7.20
N SER A 8 22.53 -5.46 6.54
CA SER A 8 21.18 -4.92 6.38
C SER A 8 20.38 -5.91 5.54
N LYS A 9 19.61 -6.78 6.19
CA LYS A 9 18.63 -7.65 5.54
C LYS A 9 17.48 -6.79 5.03
N PHE A 10 17.43 -6.57 3.72
CA PHE A 10 16.21 -6.16 3.03
C PHE A 10 15.55 -7.41 2.43
N VAL A 11 14.23 -7.53 2.56
CA VAL A 11 13.32 -8.51 1.94
C VAL A 11 13.99 -9.77 1.36
N GLY A 12 14.38 -10.72 2.22
CA GLY A 12 14.57 -12.15 1.89
C GLY A 12 15.52 -12.60 0.77
N ILE A 13 16.07 -11.70 -0.05
CA ILE A 13 16.89 -12.03 -1.21
C ILE A 13 18.34 -11.80 -0.85
N ARG A 14 19.14 -12.87 -0.85
CA ARG A 14 20.58 -12.79 -0.67
C ARG A 14 21.20 -12.24 -1.96
N MET A 15 21.83 -11.09 -1.89
CA MET A 15 22.63 -10.56 -2.98
C MET A 15 23.99 -11.27 -3.02
N THR A 16 24.53 -11.48 -4.22
CA THR A 16 25.90 -11.96 -4.38
C THR A 16 26.89 -10.80 -4.18
N ALA A 17 28.13 -11.10 -3.77
CA ALA A 17 29.15 -10.07 -3.53
C ALA A 17 29.42 -9.18 -4.75
N ALA A 18 29.32 -9.75 -5.96
CA ALA A 18 29.46 -9.02 -7.22
C ALA A 18 28.32 -8.00 -7.44
N GLN A 19 27.10 -8.32 -6.98
CA GLN A 19 25.95 -7.42 -7.09
C GLN A 19 26.03 -6.27 -6.08
N GLU A 20 26.59 -6.51 -4.90
CA GLU A 20 26.85 -5.46 -3.91
C GLU A 20 27.91 -4.46 -4.40
N GLU A 21 28.98 -4.95 -5.04
CA GLU A 21 30.04 -4.10 -5.59
C GLU A 21 29.58 -3.27 -6.81
N LEU A 22 28.71 -3.83 -7.64
CA LEU A 22 28.10 -3.10 -8.75
C LEU A 22 27.23 -1.94 -8.24
N LEU A 23 26.43 -2.19 -7.20
CA LEU A 23 25.57 -1.18 -6.60
C LEU A 23 26.34 -0.08 -5.88
N SER A 24 27.49 -0.39 -5.26
CA SER A 24 28.34 0.63 -4.64
C SER A 24 28.96 1.55 -5.69
N LYS A 25 29.47 0.99 -6.79
CA LYS A 25 30.00 1.78 -7.92
C LYS A 25 28.92 2.69 -8.51
N LEU A 26 27.71 2.18 -8.75
CA LEU A 26 26.61 2.98 -9.31
C LEU A 26 26.14 4.13 -8.39
N ARG A 27 26.24 3.97 -7.07
CA ARG A 27 25.94 5.05 -6.11
C ARG A 27 26.98 6.18 -6.18
N GLU A 28 28.25 5.83 -6.34
CA GLU A 28 29.35 6.80 -6.40
C GLU A 28 29.36 7.59 -7.71
N THR A 29 29.11 6.95 -8.86
CA THR A 29 29.19 7.63 -10.17
C THR A 29 28.01 8.59 -10.44
N HIS A 30 26.86 8.36 -9.81
CA HIS A 30 25.61 9.08 -10.15
C HIS A 30 24.89 9.73 -8.95
N GLY A 31 25.46 9.69 -7.74
CA GLY A 31 24.98 10.48 -6.60
C GLY A 31 23.63 10.05 -6.01
N TYR A 32 23.20 8.81 -6.23
CA TYR A 32 21.90 8.30 -5.77
C TYR A 32 21.87 8.09 -4.25
N LYS A 33 20.89 8.71 -3.58
CA LYS A 33 20.83 8.77 -2.10
C LYS A 33 20.13 7.56 -1.48
N SER A 34 19.32 6.83 -2.26
CA SER A 34 18.59 5.65 -1.77
C SER A 34 18.67 4.46 -2.73
N GLN A 35 18.55 3.25 -2.19
CA GLN A 35 18.63 2.00 -2.97
C GLN A 35 17.44 1.85 -3.95
N THR A 36 16.30 2.49 -3.63
CA THR A 36 15.10 2.55 -4.46
C THR A 36 15.32 3.39 -5.72
N GLU A 37 16.07 4.47 -5.60
CA GLU A 37 16.44 5.37 -6.70
C GLU A 37 17.34 4.68 -7.73
N VAL A 38 18.27 3.84 -7.25
CA VAL A 38 19.13 3.02 -8.11
C VAL A 38 18.33 1.98 -8.91
N LEU A 39 17.31 1.37 -8.30
CA LEU A 39 16.46 0.39 -8.97
C LEU A 39 15.54 1.03 -10.01
N LEU A 40 14.93 2.17 -9.69
CA LEU A 40 14.03 2.88 -10.61
C LEU A 40 14.80 3.39 -11.84
N ASN A 41 15.93 4.06 -11.62
CA ASN A 41 16.73 4.61 -12.71
C ASN A 41 17.47 3.52 -13.52
N GLY A 42 17.81 2.40 -12.87
CA GLY A 42 18.36 1.22 -13.56
C GLY A 42 17.36 0.57 -14.52
N LEU A 43 16.07 0.52 -14.15
CA LEU A 43 15.00 0.05 -15.02
C LEU A 43 14.76 0.99 -16.21
N GLU A 44 14.81 2.30 -16.00
CA GLU A 44 14.71 3.31 -17.07
C GLU A 44 15.86 3.18 -18.08
N SER A 45 17.08 2.93 -17.60
CA SER A 45 18.26 2.77 -18.47
C SER A 45 18.21 1.48 -19.31
N LEU A 46 17.69 0.37 -18.74
CA LEU A 46 17.50 -0.90 -19.46
C LEU A 46 16.42 -0.83 -20.55
N ALA A 47 15.42 0.04 -20.38
CA ALA A 47 14.38 0.26 -21.38
C ALA A 47 14.93 0.88 -22.68
N GLY A 48 16.06 1.60 -22.62
CA GLY A 48 16.67 2.28 -23.77
C GLY A 48 17.53 1.40 -24.71
N HIS A 49 17.80 0.13 -24.37
CA HIS A 49 18.80 -0.70 -25.06
C HIS A 49 18.33 -2.08 -25.54
N SER A 50 17.02 -2.38 -25.58
CA SER A 50 16.56 -3.72 -25.97
C SER A 50 16.39 -3.89 -27.50
N SER A 51 17.38 -4.52 -28.14
CA SER A 51 17.32 -5.07 -29.50
C SER A 51 16.77 -6.50 -29.50
N VAL A 52 15.46 -6.69 -29.26
CA VAL A 52 14.82 -8.02 -29.29
C VAL A 52 13.82 -8.11 -30.46
N PRO A 53 13.78 -9.22 -31.23
CA PRO A 53 12.95 -9.33 -32.43
C PRO A 53 11.45 -9.26 -32.09
N VAL A 54 10.77 -8.34 -32.78
CA VAL A 54 9.39 -7.86 -32.54
C VAL A 54 8.30 -8.88 -32.90
N ALA A 55 8.63 -10.10 -33.35
CA ALA A 55 7.64 -11.08 -33.80
C ALA A 55 7.01 -11.95 -32.67
N ALA A 56 7.56 -11.95 -31.45
CA ALA A 56 6.98 -12.63 -30.28
C ALA A 56 6.14 -11.68 -29.38
N SER A 57 5.85 -10.47 -29.85
CA SER A 57 5.36 -9.32 -29.07
C SER A 57 3.86 -9.31 -28.77
N LEU A 58 3.03 -10.04 -29.51
CA LEU A 58 1.56 -9.93 -29.42
C LEU A 58 0.95 -10.41 -28.08
N SER A 59 1.74 -11.05 -27.20
CA SER A 59 1.33 -11.42 -25.82
C SER A 59 2.13 -10.71 -24.72
N ARG A 60 3.14 -9.88 -25.08
CA ARG A 60 3.93 -9.07 -24.14
C ARG A 60 3.35 -7.68 -23.92
N ASP A 61 2.72 -7.09 -24.92
CA ASP A 61 2.20 -5.72 -24.84
C ASP A 61 1.05 -5.60 -23.83
N TYR A 62 0.16 -6.60 -23.74
CA TYR A 62 -0.93 -6.61 -22.76
C TYR A 62 -0.43 -6.64 -21.30
N ARG A 63 0.61 -7.44 -21.02
CA ARG A 63 1.19 -7.58 -19.68
C ARG A 63 1.95 -6.32 -19.25
N LEU A 64 2.51 -5.57 -20.19
CA LEU A 64 3.16 -4.28 -19.91
C LEU A 64 2.15 -3.19 -19.57
N GLN A 65 1.02 -3.13 -20.29
CA GLN A 65 -0.07 -2.17 -20.01
C GLN A 65 -0.69 -2.37 -18.62
N GLU A 66 -0.99 -3.63 -18.25
CA GLU A 66 -1.51 -3.95 -16.91
C GLU A 66 -0.52 -3.59 -15.80
N HIS A 67 0.77 -3.85 -16.00
CA HIS A 67 1.81 -3.51 -15.02
C HIS A 67 1.95 -2.00 -14.83
N GLU A 68 1.87 -1.22 -15.92
CA GLU A 68 1.94 0.25 -15.84
C GLU A 68 0.75 0.83 -15.07
N GLU A 69 -0.46 0.32 -15.33
CA GLU A 69 -1.67 0.77 -14.64
C GLU A 69 -1.65 0.42 -13.14
N VAL A 70 -1.20 -0.79 -12.79
CA VAL A 70 -1.00 -1.19 -11.39
C VAL A 70 0.01 -0.27 -10.71
N MET A 71 1.17 -0.04 -11.33
CA MET A 71 2.20 0.84 -10.77
C MET A 71 1.70 2.26 -10.57
N ARG A 72 0.96 2.81 -11.53
CA ARG A 72 0.33 4.14 -11.43
C ARG A 72 -0.57 4.23 -10.21
N LYS A 73 -1.41 3.22 -10.00
CA LYS A 73 -2.34 3.17 -8.86
C LYS A 73 -1.61 3.04 -7.52
N VAL A 74 -0.53 2.26 -7.45
CA VAL A 74 0.32 2.17 -6.27
C VAL A 74 0.95 3.53 -5.94
N ILE A 75 1.49 4.22 -6.94
CA ILE A 75 2.12 5.54 -6.78
C ILE A 75 1.11 6.56 -6.27
N GLU A 76 -0.11 6.58 -6.83
CA GLU A 76 -1.20 7.45 -6.38
C GLU A 76 -1.52 7.21 -4.89
N VAL A 77 -1.71 5.93 -4.51
CA VAL A 77 -2.01 5.56 -3.12
C VAL A 77 -0.90 6.01 -2.18
N VAL A 78 0.35 5.72 -2.54
CA VAL A 78 1.53 6.06 -1.73
C VAL A 78 1.66 7.58 -1.57
N SER A 79 1.53 8.34 -2.67
CA SER A 79 1.61 9.80 -2.65
C SER A 79 0.56 10.40 -1.70
N LYS A 80 -0.68 9.93 -1.79
CA LYS A 80 -1.77 10.43 -0.94
C LYS A 80 -1.58 10.07 0.52
N VAL A 81 -1.11 8.85 0.80
CA VAL A 81 -0.79 8.42 2.16
C VAL A 81 0.37 9.25 2.73
N ASP A 82 1.34 9.62 1.91
CA ASP A 82 2.46 10.48 2.31
C ASP A 82 1.97 11.86 2.76
N GLU A 83 1.07 12.48 2.00
CA GLU A 83 0.40 13.74 2.36
C GLU A 83 -0.31 13.62 3.72
N ILE A 84 -1.07 12.54 3.93
CA ILE A 84 -1.79 12.29 5.18
C ILE A 84 -0.80 12.21 6.34
N ILE A 85 0.29 11.44 6.20
CA ILE A 85 1.26 11.28 7.28
C ILE A 85 1.98 12.60 7.58
N ASP A 86 2.22 13.46 6.57
CA ASP A 86 2.83 14.79 6.77
C ASP A 86 1.93 15.75 7.54
N ARG A 87 0.61 15.72 7.32
CA ARG A 87 -0.34 16.51 8.12
C ARG A 87 -0.26 16.19 9.62
N HIS A 88 0.16 14.97 9.96
CA HIS A 88 0.35 14.51 11.34
C HIS A 88 1.81 14.59 11.81
N ASN A 89 2.67 15.33 11.12
CA ASN A 89 4.10 15.51 11.45
C ASN A 89 4.87 14.20 11.64
N LYS A 90 4.47 13.12 10.95
CA LYS A 90 5.07 11.78 11.10
C LYS A 90 5.04 11.26 12.55
N ASP A 91 4.09 11.71 13.38
CA ASP A 91 4.00 11.26 14.76
C ASP A 91 3.40 9.85 14.83
N LYS A 92 4.18 8.90 15.37
CA LYS A 92 3.73 7.52 15.60
C LYS A 92 2.55 7.46 16.57
N ARG A 93 2.41 8.42 17.48
CA ARG A 93 1.29 8.50 18.43
C ARG A 93 -0.03 8.81 17.71
N ALA A 94 0.03 9.43 16.55
CA ALA A 94 -1.13 9.74 15.71
C ALA A 94 -1.53 8.58 14.78
N LEU A 95 -0.96 7.37 14.93
CA LEU A 95 -1.20 6.23 14.04
C LEU A 95 -2.69 5.93 13.79
N ILE A 96 -3.52 5.94 14.84
CA ILE A 96 -4.97 5.71 14.70
C ILE A 96 -5.64 6.81 13.87
N GLN A 97 -5.24 8.07 14.06
CA GLN A 97 -5.79 9.20 13.29
C GLN A 97 -5.38 9.13 11.83
N ILE A 98 -4.12 8.80 11.56
CA ILE A 98 -3.61 8.57 10.20
C ILE A 98 -4.40 7.44 9.52
N LEU A 99 -4.59 6.31 10.19
CA LEU A 99 -5.39 5.21 9.66
C LEU A 99 -6.85 5.61 9.40
N LEU A 100 -7.45 6.45 10.25
CA LEU A 100 -8.81 6.95 10.05
C LEU A 100 -8.91 7.85 8.82
N GLU A 101 -7.89 8.67 8.54
CA GLU A 101 -7.84 9.50 7.33
C GLU A 101 -7.64 8.65 6.06
N ILE A 102 -6.75 7.66 6.09
CA ILE A 102 -6.59 6.71 4.97
C ILE A 102 -7.92 5.97 4.71
N GLN A 103 -8.57 5.49 5.77
CA GLN A 103 -9.87 4.82 5.69
C GLN A 103 -10.97 5.73 5.13
N ARG A 104 -10.94 7.05 5.41
CA ARG A 104 -11.89 8.02 4.85
C ARG A 104 -11.65 8.28 3.36
N GLU A 105 -10.38 8.35 2.96
CA GLU A 105 -10.01 8.56 1.56
C GLU A 105 -10.43 7.38 0.68
N TYR A 106 -10.13 6.16 1.13
CA TYR A 106 -10.31 4.97 0.30
C TYR A 106 -11.56 4.14 0.65
N ASN A 107 -12.23 4.38 1.78
CA ASN A 107 -13.26 3.50 2.39
C ASN A 107 -12.76 2.13 2.86
N TRP A 108 -11.45 1.89 2.79
CA TRP A 108 -10.73 0.72 3.31
C TRP A 108 -9.25 1.09 3.50
N LEU A 109 -8.44 0.14 3.98
CA LEU A 109 -7.01 0.29 4.14
C LEU A 109 -6.28 -0.53 3.06
N PRO A 110 -5.82 0.10 1.96
CA PRO A 110 -5.01 -0.57 0.95
C PRO A 110 -3.75 -1.19 1.53
N LYS A 111 -3.32 -2.32 0.97
CA LYS A 111 -2.11 -3.02 1.43
C LYS A 111 -0.88 -2.15 1.25
N GLU A 112 -0.80 -1.46 0.12
CA GLU A 112 0.25 -0.53 -0.25
C GLU A 112 0.33 0.62 0.75
N ALA A 113 -0.83 1.14 1.18
CA ALA A 113 -0.92 2.18 2.20
C ALA A 113 -0.36 1.71 3.55
N ILE A 114 -0.70 0.49 3.98
CA ILE A 114 -0.19 -0.09 5.23
C ILE A 114 1.32 -0.31 5.17
N LEU A 115 1.84 -0.84 4.05
CA LEU A 115 3.27 -1.05 3.85
C LEU A 115 4.03 0.27 3.86
N TRP A 116 3.54 1.27 3.13
CA TRP A 116 4.15 2.60 3.10
C TRP A 116 4.13 3.27 4.47
N LEU A 117 3.01 3.20 5.18
CA LEU A 117 2.84 3.72 6.53
C LEU A 117 3.82 3.08 7.52
N SER A 118 4.01 1.76 7.44
CA SER A 118 4.97 1.01 8.26
C SER A 118 6.39 1.53 8.07
N GLU A 119 6.85 1.64 6.83
CA GLU A 119 8.19 2.14 6.50
C GLU A 119 8.36 3.59 6.96
N ARG A 120 7.39 4.46 6.66
CA ARG A 120 7.51 5.90 6.88
C ARG A 120 7.42 6.32 8.35
N LEU A 121 6.60 5.64 9.15
CA LEU A 121 6.52 5.86 10.59
C LEU A 121 7.47 4.95 11.38
N GLY A 122 8.13 3.98 10.75
CA GLY A 122 8.92 2.96 11.44
C GLY A 122 8.11 2.24 12.52
N VAL A 123 6.88 1.85 12.18
CA VAL A 123 5.97 1.05 13.02
C VAL A 123 5.82 -0.31 12.37
N SER A 124 5.83 -1.40 13.15
CA SER A 124 5.73 -2.73 12.54
C SER A 124 4.39 -2.95 11.84
N ILE A 125 4.42 -3.60 10.68
CA ILE A 125 3.22 -4.02 9.92
C ILE A 125 2.24 -4.80 10.81
N ASN A 126 2.75 -5.69 11.67
CA ASN A 126 1.94 -6.47 12.60
C ASN A 126 1.16 -5.58 13.57
N GLN A 127 1.79 -4.53 14.11
CA GLN A 127 1.12 -3.59 15.00
C GLN A 127 0.00 -2.82 14.27
N ILE A 128 0.23 -2.43 13.01
CA ILE A 128 -0.80 -1.76 12.20
C ILE A 128 -1.99 -2.71 11.96
N TYR A 129 -1.72 -3.97 11.58
CA TYR A 129 -2.78 -4.96 11.41
C TYR A 129 -3.52 -5.28 12.71
N GLN A 130 -2.83 -5.36 13.85
CA GLN A 130 -3.49 -5.53 15.16
C GLN A 130 -4.49 -4.41 15.43
N ILE A 131 -4.10 -3.16 15.18
CA ILE A 131 -5.01 -2.00 15.33
C ILE A 131 -6.17 -2.08 14.33
N ALA A 132 -5.87 -2.34 13.05
CA ALA A 132 -6.86 -2.41 11.98
C ALA A 132 -7.90 -3.52 12.19
N THR A 133 -7.49 -4.65 12.78
CA THR A 133 -8.38 -5.78 13.07
C THR A 133 -9.12 -5.63 14.40
N PHE A 134 -8.52 -4.94 15.38
CA PHE A 134 -9.13 -4.70 16.68
C PHE A 134 -10.31 -3.72 16.61
N TYR A 135 -10.16 -2.62 15.86
CA TYR A 135 -11.22 -1.61 15.73
C TYR A 135 -12.13 -1.87 14.54
N LYS A 136 -13.45 -2.04 14.80
CA LYS A 136 -14.48 -2.19 13.76
C LYS A 136 -14.60 -1.00 12.77
N ALA A 137 -14.00 0.14 13.10
CA ALA A 137 -13.99 1.32 12.24
C ALA A 137 -13.20 1.11 10.95
N PHE A 138 -12.19 0.23 10.97
CA PHE A 138 -11.33 -0.03 9.82
C PHE A 138 -11.86 -1.18 8.97
N SER A 139 -11.55 -1.14 7.67
CA SER A 139 -11.80 -2.23 6.74
C SER A 139 -10.52 -2.59 6.02
N LEU A 140 -10.11 -3.84 6.08
CA LEU A 140 -9.01 -4.35 5.24
C LEU A 140 -9.48 -4.79 3.85
N ILE A 141 -10.80 -4.84 3.65
CA ILE A 141 -11.43 -5.26 2.41
C ILE A 141 -12.03 -4.03 1.73
N PRO A 142 -11.87 -3.87 0.41
CA PRO A 142 -12.49 -2.81 -0.36
C PRO A 142 -13.99 -2.71 -0.09
N ARG A 143 -14.47 -1.48 0.15
CA ARG A 143 -15.89 -1.19 0.35
C ARG A 143 -16.43 -0.36 -0.80
N GLY A 144 -17.73 -0.47 -1.02
CA GLY A 144 -18.43 0.35 -2.00
C GLY A 144 -18.30 1.85 -1.69
N ARG A 145 -18.55 2.68 -2.71
CA ARG A 145 -18.50 4.15 -2.61
C ARG A 145 -19.41 4.71 -1.51
N HIS A 146 -20.56 4.08 -1.29
CA HIS A 146 -21.55 4.50 -0.31
C HIS A 146 -21.69 3.44 0.77
N LEU A 147 -21.44 3.83 2.02
CA LEU A 147 -21.53 2.94 3.17
C LEU A 147 -22.87 3.17 3.88
N VAL A 148 -23.80 2.22 3.75
CA VAL A 148 -25.09 2.24 4.45
C VAL A 148 -24.95 1.49 5.77
N ARG A 149 -25.31 2.11 6.89
CA ARG A 149 -25.24 1.50 8.24
C ARG A 149 -26.57 1.66 8.95
N VAL A 150 -27.20 0.54 9.28
CA VAL A 150 -28.45 0.52 10.05
C VAL A 150 -28.13 0.22 11.52
N CYS A 151 -28.61 1.07 12.42
CA CYS A 151 -28.50 0.83 13.86
C CYS A 151 -29.44 -0.30 14.28
N THR A 152 -28.92 -1.37 14.86
CA THR A 152 -29.69 -2.49 15.41
C THR A 152 -29.58 -2.62 16.93
N GLY A 153 -29.11 -1.55 17.61
CA GLY A 153 -29.10 -1.49 19.07
C GLY A 153 -30.51 -1.52 19.67
N THR A 154 -30.64 -1.77 20.96
CA THR A 154 -31.93 -1.97 21.66
C THR A 154 -32.96 -0.88 21.37
N ALA A 155 -32.58 0.39 21.47
CA ALA A 155 -33.48 1.51 21.19
C ALA A 155 -33.95 1.56 19.72
N CYS A 156 -33.07 1.24 18.77
CA CYS A 156 -33.39 1.18 17.35
C CYS A 156 -34.25 -0.05 17.02
N HIS A 157 -33.96 -1.18 17.66
CA HIS A 157 -34.66 -2.45 17.48
C HIS A 157 -36.15 -2.32 17.83
N VAL A 158 -36.48 -1.75 19.00
CA VAL A 158 -37.87 -1.53 19.43
C VAL A 158 -38.62 -0.56 18.50
N ARG A 159 -37.91 0.33 17.81
CA ARG A 159 -38.45 1.26 16.81
C ARG A 159 -38.57 0.68 15.40
N GLY A 160 -38.32 -0.61 15.20
CA GLY A 160 -38.47 -1.27 13.90
C GLY A 160 -37.24 -1.18 13.00
N ALA A 161 -36.02 -1.12 13.57
CA ALA A 161 -34.78 -1.11 12.78
C ALA A 161 -34.63 -2.32 11.83
N ILE A 162 -35.17 -3.48 12.20
CA ILE A 162 -35.17 -4.67 11.32
C ILE A 162 -36.00 -4.39 10.06
N THR A 163 -37.21 -3.87 10.22
CA THR A 163 -38.08 -3.50 9.11
C THR A 163 -37.43 -2.46 8.19
N LEU A 164 -36.73 -1.49 8.76
CA LEU A 164 -35.96 -0.51 7.99
C LEU A 164 -34.84 -1.18 7.19
N SER A 165 -34.09 -2.09 7.82
CA SER A 165 -33.01 -2.84 7.16
C SER A 165 -33.54 -3.68 6.01
N ASP A 166 -34.62 -4.44 6.24
CA ASP A 166 -35.24 -5.30 5.23
C ASP A 166 -35.73 -4.47 4.04
N ARG A 167 -36.35 -3.32 4.32
CA ARG A 167 -36.84 -2.43 3.25
C ARG A 167 -35.69 -1.82 2.46
N ALA A 168 -34.60 -1.43 3.11
CA ALA A 168 -33.40 -0.94 2.44
C ALA A 168 -32.77 -2.03 1.55
N SER A 169 -32.66 -3.27 2.05
CA SER A 169 -32.17 -4.42 1.29
C SER A 169 -33.02 -4.71 0.04
N GLN A 170 -34.34 -4.65 0.15
CA GLN A 170 -35.25 -4.82 -1.00
C GLN A 170 -35.09 -3.71 -2.05
N LEU A 171 -34.97 -2.45 -1.61
CA LEU A 171 -34.83 -1.32 -2.54
C LEU A 171 -33.48 -1.30 -3.24
N LEU A 172 -32.41 -1.73 -2.55
CA LEU A 172 -31.05 -1.73 -3.07
C LEU A 172 -30.68 -3.05 -3.77
N ASN A 173 -31.53 -4.08 -3.68
CA ASN A 173 -31.23 -5.45 -4.12
C ASN A 173 -29.92 -5.99 -3.54
N LEU A 174 -29.68 -5.70 -2.25
CA LEU A 174 -28.48 -6.12 -1.52
C LEU A 174 -28.86 -6.93 -0.29
N SER A 175 -28.10 -7.99 -0.02
CA SER A 175 -28.22 -8.72 1.24
C SER A 175 -27.69 -7.84 2.41
N PRO A 176 -28.39 -7.82 3.56
CA PRO A 176 -27.98 -7.06 4.74
C PRO A 176 -26.72 -7.61 5.42
#